data_AF-A0A0F3NFE8-F1
#
_entry.id   AF-A0A0F3NFE8-F1
#
_cell.length_a   1.000
_cell.length_b   1.000
_cell.length_c   1.000
_cell.angle_alpha   90.00
_cell.angle_beta   90.00
_cell.angle_gamma   90.00
#
_symmetry.space_group_name_H-M   'P 1'
#
loop_
_entity.id
_entity.type
_entity.pdbx_description
1 polymer ?
#
loop_
_entity_poly.entity_id
_entity_poly.type
_entity_poly.pdbx_seq_one_letter_code
_entity_poly.pdbx_strand_id
1 'polypeptide(L)'
;MSIILLGRIVYSRSLRSGGDLMDEAIIAYTRKNHNLLIGDATAEKVKKNIGAARIPEERSGDSTVVKGRDLTTGVPREITLTEKEVAESLTELVDTIIAAIKLALKCSPPEISADIVDQGITLTGGASMLKNL
;
A
#
# COMPACT_ATOMS: atom_id res chain seq x y z
N MET A 1 -4.45 9.96 9.54
CA MET A 1 -3.17 10.59 9.91
C MET A 1 -3.45 11.64 10.96
N SER A 2 -2.73 11.62 12.07
CA SER A 2 -2.90 12.59 13.15
C SER A 2 -1.53 13.05 13.65
N ILE A 3 -1.42 14.32 14.04
CA ILE A 3 -0.26 14.89 14.72
C ILE A 3 -0.69 15.18 16.15
N ILE A 4 0.01 14.59 17.12
CA ILE A 4 -0.29 14.68 18.55
C ILE A 4 0.86 15.42 19.24
N LEU A 5 0.54 16.49 19.96
CA LEU A 5 1.50 17.26 20.76
C LEU A 5 0.95 17.40 22.18
N LEU A 6 1.75 17.06 23.19
CA LEU A 6 1.37 17.14 24.62
C LEU A 6 0.01 16.47 24.92
N GLY A 7 -0.27 15.33 24.30
CA GLY A 7 -1.52 14.58 24.48
C GLY A 7 -2.75 15.17 23.78
N ARG A 8 -2.58 16.21 22.95
CA ARG A 8 -3.65 16.82 22.15
C ARG A 8 -3.42 16.63 20.66
N ILE A 9 -4.50 16.39 19.91
CA ILE A 9 -4.45 16.31 18.45
C ILE A 9 -4.40 17.74 17.89
N VAL A 10 -3.27 18.09 17.27
CA VAL A 10 -3.07 19.42 16.66
C VAL A 10 -3.46 19.42 15.19
N TYR A 11 -3.36 18.26 14.54
CA TYR A 11 -3.79 18.07 13.16
C TYR A 11 -4.36 16.66 12.99
N SER A 12 -5.47 16.53 12.27
CA SER A 12 -6.04 15.24 11.90
C SER A 12 -6.57 15.31 10.47
N ARG A 13 -6.18 14.33 9.67
CA ARG A 13 -6.70 14.11 8.33
C ARG A 13 -6.96 12.63 8.11
N SER A 14 -8.20 12.31 7.79
CA SER A 14 -8.59 10.96 7.39
C SER A 14 -8.49 10.85 5.88
N LEU A 15 -7.62 9.96 5.40
CA LEU A 15 -7.63 9.50 4.02
C LEU A 15 -8.47 8.24 3.98
N ARG A 16 -9.42 8.15 3.04
CA ARG A 16 -10.01 6.86 2.66
C ARG A 16 -8.99 6.16 1.76
N SER A 17 -7.89 5.72 2.36
CA SER A 17 -6.79 4.98 1.74
C SER A 17 -6.33 3.98 2.79
N GLY A 18 -6.84 2.75 2.70
CA GLY A 18 -6.67 1.70 3.72
C GLY A 18 -6.31 0.35 3.10
N GLY A 19 -6.31 -0.69 3.93
CA GLY A 19 -5.97 -2.05 3.49
C GLY A 19 -6.88 -2.59 2.38
N ASP A 20 -8.16 -2.23 2.41
CA ASP A 20 -9.15 -2.66 1.42
C ASP A 20 -8.86 -2.07 0.03
N LEU A 21 -8.45 -0.80 -0.02
CA LEU A 21 -8.09 -0.14 -1.28
C LEU A 21 -6.80 -0.72 -1.87
N MET A 22 -5.89 -1.19 -1.01
CA MET A 22 -4.70 -1.91 -1.47
C MET A 22 -5.08 -3.26 -2.09
N ASP A 23 -6.05 -3.96 -1.49
CA ASP A 23 -6.56 -5.22 -2.06
C ASP A 23 -7.28 -4.96 -3.39
N GLU A 24 -8.13 -3.93 -3.48
CA GLU A 24 -8.77 -3.49 -4.72
C GLU A 24 -7.75 -3.13 -5.80
N ALA A 25 -6.66 -2.44 -5.44
CA ALA A 25 -5.60 -2.09 -6.38
C ALA A 25 -4.90 -3.33 -6.95
N ILE A 26 -4.61 -4.34 -6.11
CA ILE A 26 -4.03 -5.62 -6.56
C ILE A 26 -5.00 -6.38 -7.47
N ILE A 27 -6.29 -6.40 -7.15
CA ILE A 27 -7.34 -7.02 -7.98
C ILE A 27 -7.44 -6.29 -9.33
N ALA A 28 -7.44 -4.96 -9.33
CA ALA A 28 -7.50 -4.16 -10.53
C ALA A 28 -6.26 -4.36 -11.42
N TYR A 29 -5.07 -4.45 -10.83
CA TYR A 29 -3.83 -4.70 -11.55
C TYR A 29 -3.82 -6.09 -12.20
N THR A 30 -4.13 -7.15 -11.44
CA THR A 30 -4.22 -8.52 -11.96
C THR A 30 -5.29 -8.66 -13.05
N ARG A 31 -6.42 -8.00 -12.89
CA ARG A 31 -7.48 -7.95 -13.90
C ARG A 31 -7.01 -7.29 -15.19
N LYS A 32 -6.27 -6.18 -15.11
CA LYS A 32 -5.86 -5.38 -16.27
C LYS A 32 -4.65 -5.98 -17.01
N ASN A 33 -3.64 -6.47 -16.29
CA ASN A 33 -2.41 -6.98 -16.88
C ASN A 33 -2.49 -8.48 -17.24
N HIS A 34 -3.18 -9.28 -16.43
CA HIS A 34 -3.21 -10.75 -16.58
C HIS A 34 -4.56 -11.30 -17.02
N ASN A 35 -5.59 -10.44 -17.18
CA ASN A 35 -6.98 -10.84 -17.41
C ASN A 35 -7.49 -11.89 -16.40
N LEU A 36 -6.93 -11.88 -15.18
CA LEU A 36 -7.26 -12.80 -14.11
C LEU A 36 -8.09 -12.08 -13.05
N LEU A 37 -9.25 -12.63 -12.74
CA LEU A 37 -10.07 -12.19 -11.62
C LEU A 37 -9.69 -13.00 -10.38
N ILE A 38 -9.22 -12.30 -9.34
CA ILE A 38 -8.97 -12.86 -8.01
C ILE A 38 -9.96 -12.27 -7.01
N GLY A 39 -10.21 -12.99 -5.90
CA GLY A 39 -11.06 -12.48 -4.81
C GLY A 39 -10.25 -11.75 -3.73
N ASP A 40 -10.94 -11.02 -2.85
CA ASP A 40 -10.35 -10.21 -1.78
C ASP A 40 -9.43 -11.03 -0.87
N ALA A 41 -9.86 -12.23 -0.46
CA ALA A 41 -9.06 -13.11 0.39
C ALA A 41 -7.73 -13.55 -0.28
N THR A 42 -7.72 -13.65 -1.61
CA THR A 42 -6.52 -13.97 -2.37
C THR A 42 -5.63 -12.73 -2.51
N ALA A 43 -6.22 -11.58 -2.80
CA ALA A 43 -5.50 -10.30 -2.86
C ALA A 43 -4.84 -9.97 -1.50
N GLU A 44 -5.54 -10.18 -0.39
CA GLU A 44 -5.00 -9.94 0.95
C GLU A 44 -3.82 -10.88 1.27
N LYS A 45 -3.89 -12.15 0.84
CA LYS A 45 -2.75 -13.08 0.97
C LYS A 45 -1.55 -12.63 0.15
N VAL A 46 -1.78 -12.17 -1.09
CA VAL A 46 -0.72 -11.62 -1.95
C VAL A 46 -0.09 -10.40 -1.28
N LYS A 47 -0.90 -9.47 -0.80
CA LYS A 47 -0.47 -8.28 -0.05
C LYS A 47 0.38 -8.64 1.18
N LYS A 48 -0.02 -9.66 1.95
CA LYS A 48 0.72 -10.10 3.15
C LYS A 48 2.02 -10.83 2.83
N ASN A 49 2.06 -11.62 1.75
CA ASN A 49 3.22 -12.42 1.39
C ASN A 49 4.29 -11.62 0.64
N ILE A 50 3.87 -10.88 -0.39
CA ILE A 50 4.78 -10.19 -1.35
C ILE A 50 4.44 -8.70 -1.51
N GLY A 51 3.64 -8.12 -0.60
CA GLY A 51 3.35 -6.70 -0.63
C GLY A 51 4.53 -5.87 -0.17
N ALA A 52 4.96 -4.95 -1.04
CA ALA A 52 6.00 -3.97 -0.77
C ALA A 52 5.51 -2.58 -1.15
N ALA A 53 5.83 -1.58 -0.33
CA ALA A 53 5.51 -0.18 -0.59
C ALA A 53 6.50 0.50 -1.56
N ARG A 54 7.65 -0.14 -1.82
CA ARG A 54 8.65 0.32 -2.77
C ARG A 54 9.08 -0.85 -3.65
N ILE A 55 9.33 -0.56 -4.93
CA ILE A 55 9.91 -1.53 -5.87
C ILE A 55 11.31 -1.93 -5.34
N PRO A 56 11.57 -3.22 -5.08
CA PRO A 56 12.89 -3.66 -4.61
C PRO A 56 13.97 -3.38 -5.66
N GLU A 57 15.14 -2.91 -5.23
CA GLU A 57 16.31 -2.65 -6.11
C GLU A 57 17.03 -3.95 -6.52
N GLU A 58 16.87 -5.03 -5.74
CA GLU A 58 17.48 -6.32 -6.04
C GLU A 58 16.64 -7.15 -7.03
N ARG A 59 17.35 -7.86 -7.93
CA ARG A 59 16.78 -8.77 -8.95
C ARG A 59 16.05 -10.00 -8.38
N SER A 60 16.01 -10.19 -7.06
CA SER A 60 15.30 -11.26 -6.36
C SER A 60 14.09 -10.69 -5.62
N GLY A 61 13.08 -10.26 -6.37
CA GLY A 61 11.77 -10.01 -5.77
C GLY A 61 11.12 -11.34 -5.40
N ASP A 62 10.47 -11.40 -4.24
CA ASP A 62 9.65 -12.56 -3.88
C ASP A 62 8.57 -12.77 -4.95
N SER A 63 8.20 -14.01 -5.22
CA SER A 63 7.09 -14.32 -6.14
C SER A 63 6.14 -15.30 -5.49
N THR A 64 4.86 -15.18 -5.84
CA THR A 64 3.81 -16.05 -5.31
C THR A 64 2.88 -16.49 -6.42
N VAL A 65 2.45 -17.75 -6.35
CA VAL A 65 1.50 -18.29 -7.32
C VAL A 65 0.08 -17.98 -6.85
N VAL A 66 -0.68 -17.35 -7.71
CA VAL A 66 -2.03 -16.89 -7.44
C VAL A 66 -2.99 -17.60 -8.37
N LYS A 67 -4.04 -18.17 -7.78
CA LYS A 67 -5.11 -18.84 -8.51
C LYS A 67 -6.31 -17.91 -8.61
N GLY A 68 -6.86 -17.81 -9.81
CA GLY A 68 -8.02 -16.97 -10.09
C GLY A 68 -8.84 -17.52 -11.25
N ARG A 69 -9.80 -16.73 -11.70
CA ARG A 69 -10.64 -17.04 -12.85
C ARG A 69 -10.19 -16.20 -14.04
N ASP A 70 -9.83 -16.84 -15.14
CA ASP A 70 -9.52 -16.13 -16.37
C ASP A 70 -10.80 -15.50 -16.93
N LEU A 71 -10.79 -14.20 -17.19
CA LEU A 71 -11.94 -13.46 -17.70
C LEU A 71 -12.25 -13.78 -19.17
N THR A 72 -11.26 -14.30 -19.91
CA THR A 72 -11.40 -14.59 -21.34
C THR A 72 -12.05 -15.95 -21.55
N THR A 73 -11.61 -16.95 -20.80
CA THR A 73 -12.00 -18.35 -20.97
C THR A 73 -12.96 -18.83 -19.89
N GLY A 74 -13.08 -18.10 -18.77
CA GLY A 74 -13.97 -18.41 -17.67
C GLY A 74 -13.50 -19.56 -16.78
N VAL A 75 -12.36 -20.20 -17.09
CA VAL A 75 -11.80 -21.34 -16.35
C VAL A 75 -10.79 -20.89 -15.28
N PRO A 76 -10.57 -21.70 -14.22
CA PRO A 76 -9.55 -21.43 -13.24
C PRO A 76 -8.15 -21.47 -13.87
N ARG A 77 -7.36 -20.42 -13.63
CA ARG A 77 -5.98 -20.28 -14.12
C ARG A 77 -5.07 -19.83 -12.99
N GLU A 78 -3.82 -20.27 -13.04
CA GLU A 78 -2.77 -19.88 -12.10
C GLU A 78 -1.78 -18.95 -12.80
N ILE A 79 -1.41 -17.87 -12.13
CA ILE A 79 -0.37 -16.94 -12.58
C ILE A 79 0.66 -16.78 -11.47
N THR A 80 1.91 -16.48 -11.84
CA THR A 80 2.93 -16.10 -10.88
C THR A 80 2.97 -14.59 -10.80
N LEU A 81 2.64 -14.03 -9.63
CA LEU A 81 2.83 -12.61 -9.36
C LEU A 81 4.17 -12.38 -8.70
N THR A 82 4.84 -11.32 -9.13
CA THR A 82 6.10 -10.87 -8.56
C THR A 82 5.89 -9.68 -7.63
N GLU A 83 6.76 -9.53 -6.63
CA GLU A 83 6.76 -8.39 -5.71
C GLU A 83 6.80 -7.04 -6.45
N LYS A 84 7.49 -6.98 -7.60
CA LYS A 84 7.53 -5.78 -8.44
C LYS A 84 6.15 -5.38 -8.96
N GLU A 85 5.37 -6.33 -9.45
CA GLU A 85 4.01 -6.07 -9.95
C GLU A 85 3.08 -5.60 -8.83
N VAL A 86 3.22 -6.18 -7.64
CA VAL A 86 2.45 -5.75 -6.46
C VAL A 86 2.86 -4.34 -6.04
N ALA A 87 4.17 -4.04 -5.99
CA ALA A 87 4.65 -2.69 -5.69
C ALA A 87 4.14 -1.65 -6.72
N GLU A 88 4.14 -1.99 -8.01
CA GLU A 88 3.57 -1.13 -9.06
C GLU A 88 2.07 -0.89 -8.82
N SER A 89 1.30 -1.91 -8.46
CA SER A 89 -0.13 -1.76 -8.15
C SER A 89 -0.41 -0.84 -6.95
N LEU A 90 0.53 -0.78 -5.99
CA LEU A 90 0.40 0.02 -4.77
C LEU A 90 1.00 1.42 -4.89
N THR A 91 1.77 1.71 -5.94
CA THR A 91 2.52 2.97 -6.08
C THR A 91 1.61 4.20 -5.98
N GLU A 92 0.46 4.20 -6.65
CA GLU A 92 -0.48 5.32 -6.63
C GLU A 92 -1.07 5.59 -5.23
N LEU A 93 -1.36 4.52 -4.48
CA LEU A 93 -1.85 4.63 -3.11
C LEU A 93 -0.76 5.14 -2.16
N VAL A 94 0.47 4.66 -2.32
CA VAL A 94 1.63 5.11 -1.54
C VAL A 94 1.93 6.57 -1.83
N ASP A 95 1.90 7.00 -3.09
CA ASP A 95 2.07 8.41 -3.48
C ASP A 95 0.99 9.30 -2.89
N THR A 96 -0.25 8.83 -2.84
CA THR A 96 -1.36 9.54 -2.20
C THR A 96 -1.11 9.72 -0.69
N ILE A 97 -0.61 8.69 -0.01
CA ILE A 97 -0.24 8.75 1.40
C ILE A 97 0.92 9.74 1.62
N ILE A 98 1.98 9.67 0.80
CA ILE A 98 3.13 10.59 0.87
C ILE A 98 2.69 12.03 0.63
N ALA A 99 1.84 12.27 -0.37
CA ALA A 99 1.33 13.61 -0.68
C ALA A 99 0.54 14.18 0.50
N ALA A 100 -0.26 13.35 1.18
CA ALA A 100 -1.00 13.78 2.35
C ALA A 100 -0.09 14.07 3.56
N ILE A 101 0.97 13.28 3.77
CA ILE A 101 1.99 13.54 4.79
C ILE A 101 2.71 14.86 4.51
N LYS A 102 3.15 15.08 3.26
CA LYS A 102 3.78 16.35 2.84
C LYS A 102 2.87 17.55 3.07
N LEU A 103 1.57 17.39 2.81
CA LEU A 103 0.58 18.45 3.02
C LEU A 103 0.36 18.72 4.51
N ALA A 104 0.31 17.67 5.34
CA ALA A 104 0.26 17.83 6.79
C ALA A 104 1.48 18.61 7.31
N LEU A 105 2.70 18.24 6.90
CA LEU A 105 3.93 18.96 7.26
C LEU A 105 3.94 20.41 6.80
N LYS A 106 3.35 20.74 5.64
CA LYS A 106 3.21 22.12 5.16
C LYS A 106 2.22 22.95 5.97
N CYS A 107 1.17 22.33 6.50
CA CYS A 107 0.18 23.01 7.34
C CYS A 107 0.60 23.10 8.81
N SER A 108 1.57 22.28 9.23
CA SER A 108 2.14 22.31 10.57
C SER A 108 2.94 23.59 10.83
N PRO A 109 2.84 24.19 12.02
CA PRO A 109 3.77 25.23 12.46
C PRO A 109 5.22 24.72 12.42
N PRO A 110 6.21 25.60 12.15
CA PRO A 110 7.62 25.22 12.03
C PRO A 110 8.17 24.55 13.31
N GLU A 111 7.66 24.93 14.48
CA GLU A 111 7.99 24.32 15.78
C GLU A 111 7.62 22.82 15.82
N ILE A 112 6.47 22.45 15.26
CA ILE A 112 6.02 21.06 15.22
C ILE A 112 6.77 20.30 14.11
N SER A 113 7.06 20.95 13.00
CA SER A 113 7.82 20.34 11.92
C SER A 113 9.25 19.97 12.32
N ALA A 114 9.91 20.78 13.15
CA ALA A 114 11.21 20.45 13.73
C ALA A 114 11.12 19.23 14.67
N ASP A 115 10.10 19.19 15.54
CA ASP A 115 9.88 18.09 16.48
C ASP A 115 9.57 16.75 15.75
N ILE A 116 8.87 16.80 14.61
CA ILE A 116 8.62 15.61 13.77
C ILE A 116 9.91 15.09 13.12
N VAL A 117 10.86 15.97 12.76
CA VAL A 117 12.15 15.55 12.20
C VAL A 117 12.98 14.81 13.26
N ASP A 118 12.94 15.28 14.51
CA ASP A 118 13.68 14.66 15.62
C ASP A 118 13.04 13.37 16.14
N GLN A 119 11.71 13.34 16.30
CA GLN A 119 10.99 12.15 16.81
C GLN A 119 10.61 11.13 15.74
N GLY A 120 10.60 11.54 14.46
CA GLY A 120 10.16 10.72 13.35
C GLY A 120 8.64 10.59 13.24
N ILE A 121 8.20 9.71 12.33
CA ILE A 121 6.78 9.45 12.06
C ILE A 121 6.46 8.03 12.49
N THR A 122 5.49 7.86 13.39
CA THR A 122 4.98 6.54 13.75
C THR A 122 3.86 6.12 12.79
N LEU A 123 4.09 5.02 12.07
CA LEU A 123 3.07 4.35 11.26
C LEU A 123 2.29 3.36 12.14
N THR A 124 0.96 3.40 12.05
CA THR A 124 0.08 2.50 12.80
C THR A 124 -1.04 1.99 11.89
N GLY A 125 -1.56 0.80 12.18
CA GLY A 125 -2.67 0.16 11.45
C GLY A 125 -2.22 -1.04 10.59
N GLY A 126 -3.18 -1.87 10.13
CA GLY A 126 -2.86 -3.10 9.40
C GLY A 126 -2.11 -2.90 8.07
N ALA A 127 -2.26 -1.73 7.45
CA ALA A 127 -1.53 -1.37 6.23
C ALA A 127 -0.03 -1.07 6.49
N SER A 128 0.37 -0.80 7.74
CA SER A 128 1.79 -0.56 8.08
C SER A 128 2.61 -1.84 8.14
N MET A 129 2.00 -3.01 7.94
CA MET A 129 2.71 -4.30 7.82
C MET A 129 3.27 -4.55 6.41
N LEU A 130 3.06 -3.63 5.46
CA LEU A 130 3.71 -3.66 4.16
C LEU A 130 5.23 -3.52 4.32
N LYS A 131 6.01 -4.36 3.61
CA LYS A 131 7.46 -4.25 3.60
C LYS A 131 7.88 -2.90 2.99
N ASN A 132 8.86 -2.22 3.59
CA ASN A 132 9.45 -0.96 3.11
C ASN A 132 8.51 0.26 3.02
N LEU A 133 7.47 0.34 3.87
CA LEU A 133 6.61 1.53 4.04
C LEU A 133 7.22 2.52 5.05
#